data_AF-A0A6A4B6T8-F1
#
_entry.id   AF-A0A6A4B6T8-F1
#
_cell.length_a   1.000
_cell.length_b   1.000
_cell.length_c   1.000
_cell.angle_alpha   90.00
_cell.angle_beta   90.00
_cell.angle_gamma   90.00
#
_symmetry.space_group_name_H-M   'P 1'
#
loop_
_entity.id
_entity.type
_entity.pdbx_description
1 polymer ?
#
loop_
_entity_poly.entity_id
_entity_poly.type
_entity_poly.pdbx_seq_one_letter_code
_entity_poly.pdbx_strand_id
1 'polypeptide(L)'
;MAGAAGNSYMSMATPNDVKNYTNDVGQIQWAQVPLNAALDKLKTSREGLTSDEAEKRLAEYGPNKLPEEKVNKLTLFLGFMWNPLSWAMEVAAVLSIVLLDYADFALIMFLLLLNACIGYFEEVQAGDAVSALMGQLAPEAKVFRDGEIKNIPADLLVPGDVLRVRLGDVIPADLKFLEGDSVKVDQSSLTGESLPVTKSEGDEGY
;
A
#
# COMPACT_ATOMS: atom_id res chain seq x y z
N MET A 1 38.85 35.38 30.09
CA MET A 1 37.77 36.13 29.42
C MET A 1 37.42 35.38 28.15
N ALA A 2 36.31 34.63 28.19
CA ALA A 2 35.86 33.76 27.11
C ALA A 2 35.18 34.60 26.02
N GLY A 3 35.64 34.46 24.78
CA GLY A 3 35.02 35.06 23.61
C GLY A 3 33.75 34.30 23.23
N ALA A 4 32.61 34.97 23.26
CA ALA A 4 31.35 34.45 22.77
C ALA A 4 31.39 34.40 21.24
N ALA A 5 31.44 33.19 20.68
CA ALA A 5 31.16 32.94 19.27
C ALA A 5 29.66 33.12 19.06
N GLY A 6 29.27 34.22 18.40
CA GLY A 6 27.90 34.41 17.95
C GLY A 6 27.63 33.47 16.78
N ASN A 7 26.72 32.51 16.96
CA ASN A 7 26.18 31.71 15.88
C ASN A 7 25.39 32.61 14.92
N SER A 8 26.01 32.95 13.80
CA SER A 8 25.37 33.55 12.65
C SER A 8 24.58 32.47 11.90
N TYR A 9 23.31 32.28 12.26
CA TYR A 9 22.39 31.51 11.43
C TYR A 9 22.07 32.36 10.21
N MET A 10 22.57 31.94 9.04
CA MET A 10 22.07 32.45 7.78
C MET A 10 20.59 32.11 7.68
N SER A 11 19.74 33.13 7.78
CA SER A 11 18.38 33.07 7.28
C SER A 11 18.46 32.84 5.77
N MET A 12 18.43 31.57 5.34
CA MET A 12 18.16 31.27 3.95
C MET A 12 16.72 31.66 3.70
N ALA A 13 16.55 32.82 3.05
CA ALA A 13 15.29 33.24 2.45
C ALA A 13 14.67 32.04 1.72
N THR A 14 13.41 31.72 2.04
CA THR A 14 12.63 30.72 1.33
C THR A 14 12.61 31.09 -0.16
N PRO A 15 13.19 30.28 -1.06
CA PRO A 15 13.11 30.54 -2.50
C PRO A 15 11.74 30.07 -3.02
N ASN A 16 10.65 30.64 -2.49
CA ASN A 16 9.31 30.07 -2.66
C ASN A 16 8.51 30.60 -3.87
N ASP A 17 9.12 31.28 -4.84
CA ASP A 17 8.32 32.01 -5.85
C ASP A 17 8.36 31.51 -7.30
N VAL A 18 9.10 30.45 -7.71
CA VAL A 18 9.17 30.18 -9.17
C VAL A 18 9.34 28.73 -9.68
N LYS A 19 9.40 27.69 -8.84
CA LYS A 19 9.44 26.31 -9.36
C LYS A 19 8.08 25.64 -9.24
N ASN A 20 7.40 25.48 -10.38
CA ASN A 20 6.33 24.50 -10.51
C ASN A 20 6.95 23.11 -10.37
N TYR A 21 6.85 22.51 -9.19
CA TYR A 21 7.25 21.12 -8.93
C TYR A 21 6.25 20.12 -9.51
N THR A 22 5.53 20.48 -10.56
CA THR A 22 4.50 19.65 -11.19
C THR A 22 5.04 19.11 -12.51
N ASN A 23 4.84 17.82 -12.77
CA ASN A 23 5.09 17.25 -14.09
C ASN A 23 4.06 17.78 -15.12
N ASP A 24 4.25 17.43 -16.39
CA ASP A 24 3.36 17.82 -17.50
C ASP A 24 1.90 17.34 -17.32
N VAL A 25 1.69 16.40 -16.40
CA VAL A 25 0.40 15.80 -16.02
C VAL A 25 -0.23 16.50 -14.80
N GLY A 26 0.43 17.52 -14.24
CA GLY A 26 -0.07 18.29 -13.09
C GLY A 26 0.18 17.64 -11.72
N GLN A 27 0.93 16.53 -11.65
CA GLN A 27 1.27 15.85 -10.40
C GLN A 27 2.53 16.44 -9.76
N ILE A 28 2.51 16.58 -8.44
CA ILE A 28 3.64 17.12 -7.66
C ILE A 28 4.77 16.09 -7.60
N GLN A 29 5.96 16.47 -8.04
CA GLN A 29 7.19 15.71 -7.91
C GLN A 29 7.82 15.95 -6.54
N TRP A 30 7.34 15.21 -5.52
CA TRP A 30 7.77 15.37 -4.12
C TRP A 30 9.28 15.19 -3.91
N ALA A 31 9.94 14.39 -4.74
CA ALA A 31 11.40 14.24 -4.78
C ALA A 31 12.12 15.60 -4.87
N GLN A 32 11.65 16.48 -5.76
CA GLN A 32 12.31 17.75 -6.09
C GLN A 32 11.91 18.92 -5.18
N VAL A 33 10.84 18.75 -4.40
CA VAL A 33 10.33 19.80 -3.49
C VAL A 33 11.25 19.89 -2.28
N PRO A 34 11.84 21.05 -1.94
CA PRO A 34 12.66 21.17 -0.73
C PRO A 34 11.81 20.93 0.53
N LEU A 35 12.44 20.43 1.60
CA LEU A 35 11.74 19.99 2.83
C LEU A 35 10.76 21.04 3.38
N ASN A 36 11.19 22.31 3.47
CA ASN A 36 10.34 23.39 3.97
C ASN A 36 9.10 23.63 3.08
N ALA A 37 9.26 23.57 1.76
CA ALA A 37 8.14 23.73 0.83
C ALA A 37 7.18 22.52 0.86
N ALA A 38 7.69 21.32 1.19
CA ALA A 38 6.86 20.13 1.38
C ALA A 38 6.00 20.26 2.65
N LEU A 39 6.58 20.74 3.76
CA LEU A 39 5.86 21.04 4.99
C LEU A 39 4.75 22.09 4.77
N ASP A 40 5.08 23.19 4.07
CA ASP A 40 4.12 24.24 3.74
C ASP A 40 2.97 23.72 2.86
N LYS A 41 3.27 22.89 1.85
CA LYS A 41 2.27 22.30 0.94
C LYS A 41 1.34 21.33 1.66
N LEU A 42 1.88 20.48 2.53
CA LEU A 42 1.11 19.51 3.32
C LEU A 42 0.41 20.16 4.53
N LYS A 43 0.70 21.44 4.80
CA LYS A 43 0.23 22.20 5.96
C LYS A 43 0.51 21.45 7.26
N THR A 44 1.70 20.88 7.36
CA THR A 44 2.14 20.11 8.52
C THR A 44 3.37 20.74 9.15
N SER A 45 3.62 20.46 10.43
CA SER A 45 4.78 20.95 11.16
C SER A 45 5.70 19.79 11.53
N ARG A 46 6.92 20.11 11.99
CA ARG A 46 7.85 19.09 12.53
C ARG A 46 7.30 18.42 13.80
N GLU A 47 6.31 19.05 14.44
CA GLU A 47 5.63 18.56 15.65
C GLU A 47 4.42 17.68 15.31
N GLY A 48 4.32 17.21 14.07
CA GLY A 48 3.30 16.26 13.64
C GLY A 48 1.91 16.84 13.54
N LEU A 49 0.91 15.96 13.48
CA LEU A 49 -0.50 16.32 13.29
C LEU A 49 -1.30 16.17 14.58
N THR A 50 -2.44 16.86 14.66
CA THR A 50 -3.43 16.55 15.70
C THR A 50 -4.27 15.34 15.28
N SER A 51 -4.80 14.59 16.26
CA SER A 51 -5.65 13.42 15.96
C SER A 51 -6.89 13.82 15.14
N ASP A 52 -7.50 14.97 15.44
CA ASP A 52 -8.67 15.49 14.72
C ASP A 52 -8.37 15.80 13.25
N GLU A 53 -7.19 16.36 12.98
CA GLU A 53 -6.79 16.71 11.61
C GLU A 53 -6.40 15.46 10.81
N ALA A 54 -5.78 14.48 11.47
CA ALA A 54 -5.51 13.18 10.87
C ALA A 54 -6.80 12.44 10.50
N GLU A 55 -7.83 12.45 11.37
CA GLU A 55 -9.12 11.84 11.07
C GLU A 55 -9.84 12.53 9.91
N LYS A 56 -9.79 13.87 9.84
CA LYS A 56 -10.32 14.62 8.69
C LYS A 56 -9.62 14.26 7.39
N ARG A 57 -8.29 14.18 7.39
CA ARG A 57 -7.51 13.76 6.21
C ARG A 57 -7.79 12.31 5.84
N LEU A 58 -7.98 11.43 6.81
CA LEU A 58 -8.33 10.03 6.54
C LEU A 58 -9.69 9.91 5.84
N ALA A 59 -10.66 10.74 6.23
CA ALA A 59 -11.95 10.80 5.57
C ALA A 59 -11.87 11.40 4.14
N GLU A 60 -10.91 12.30 3.88
CA GLU A 60 -10.72 12.95 2.58
C GLU A 60 -9.93 12.07 1.59
N TYR A 61 -8.80 11.51 2.03
CA TYR A 61 -7.87 10.75 1.19
C TYR A 61 -8.14 9.24 1.21
N GLY A 62 -8.86 8.74 2.21
CA GLY A 62 -9.06 7.32 2.44
C GLY A 62 -7.88 6.64 3.14
N PRO A 63 -8.02 5.34 3.47
CA PRO A 63 -6.98 4.59 4.15
C PRO A 63 -5.76 4.35 3.25
N ASN A 64 -4.57 4.32 3.85
CA ASN A 64 -3.30 3.98 3.19
C ASN A 64 -3.21 2.46 2.94
N LYS A 65 -4.08 1.95 2.09
CA LYS A 65 -4.14 0.54 1.71
C LYS A 65 -4.26 0.43 0.21
N LEU A 66 -3.48 -0.49 -0.37
CA LEU A 66 -3.60 -0.81 -1.78
C LEU A 66 -5.01 -1.35 -2.07
N PRO A 67 -5.63 -0.96 -3.20
CA PRO A 67 -6.96 -1.45 -3.55
C PRO A 67 -6.92 -2.97 -3.67
N GLU A 68 -7.70 -3.64 -2.82
CA GLU A 68 -7.94 -5.07 -2.97
C GLU A 68 -8.86 -5.27 -4.17
N GLU A 69 -8.35 -5.94 -5.20
CA GLU A 69 -9.15 -6.44 -6.32
C GLU A 69 -10.19 -7.40 -5.75
N LYS A 70 -11.43 -6.92 -5.57
CA LYS A 70 -12.55 -7.74 -5.15
C LYS A 70 -12.94 -8.64 -6.32
N VAL A 71 -12.35 -9.83 -6.37
CA VAL A 71 -12.82 -10.89 -7.26
C VAL A 71 -14.27 -11.24 -6.91
N ASN A 72 -15.17 -11.03 -7.86
CA ASN A 72 -16.56 -11.43 -7.72
C ASN A 72 -16.61 -12.96 -7.62
N LYS A 73 -17.04 -13.47 -6.46
CA LYS A 73 -17.10 -14.91 -6.15
C LYS A 73 -17.87 -15.73 -7.20
N LEU A 74 -18.92 -15.14 -7.79
CA LEU A 74 -19.69 -15.73 -8.89
C LEU A 74 -18.88 -15.80 -10.19
N THR A 75 -18.12 -14.76 -10.52
CA THR A 75 -17.29 -14.72 -11.73
C THR A 75 -16.13 -15.70 -11.63
N LEU A 76 -15.56 -15.85 -10.43
CA LEU A 76 -14.58 -16.88 -10.14
C LEU A 76 -15.18 -18.29 -10.30
N PHE A 77 -16.36 -18.54 -9.72
CA PHE A 77 -17.09 -19.79 -9.88
C PHE A 77 -17.39 -20.13 -11.36
N LEU A 78 -17.86 -19.15 -12.14
CA LEU A 78 -18.07 -19.33 -13.58
C LEU A 78 -16.75 -19.54 -14.34
N GLY A 79 -15.64 -18.97 -13.87
CA GLY A 79 -14.29 -19.21 -14.39
C GLY A 79 -13.87 -20.67 -14.29
N PHE A 80 -14.25 -21.38 -13.22
CA PHE A 80 -14.00 -22.82 -13.09
C PHE A 80 -14.75 -23.66 -14.13
N MET A 81 -15.90 -23.19 -14.64
CA MET A 81 -16.60 -23.85 -15.76
C MET A 81 -15.89 -23.60 -17.11
N TRP A 82 -14.98 -22.63 -17.19
CA TRP A 82 -14.29 -22.26 -18.42
C TRP A 82 -12.91 -22.91 -18.59
N ASN A 83 -12.56 -23.90 -17.76
CA ASN A 83 -11.30 -24.63 -17.91
C ASN A 83 -11.39 -25.74 -18.98
N PRO A 84 -10.28 -26.16 -19.62
CA PRO A 84 -10.30 -27.16 -20.70
C PRO A 84 -10.91 -28.51 -20.32
N LEU A 85 -10.86 -28.88 -19.03
CA LEU A 85 -11.43 -30.11 -18.51
C LEU A 85 -12.97 -30.02 -18.41
N SER A 86 -13.48 -28.88 -17.93
CA SER A 86 -14.91 -28.57 -17.87
C SER A 86 -15.52 -28.52 -19.27
N TRP A 87 -14.80 -28.01 -20.27
CA TRP A 87 -15.24 -28.07 -21.68
C TRP A 87 -15.45 -29.50 -22.18
N ALA A 88 -14.56 -30.43 -21.83
CA ALA A 88 -14.71 -31.83 -22.22
C ALA A 88 -15.97 -32.46 -21.58
N MET A 89 -16.24 -32.12 -20.31
CA MET A 89 -17.42 -32.58 -19.57
C MET A 89 -18.73 -31.96 -20.10
N GLU A 90 -18.71 -30.68 -20.49
CA GLU A 90 -19.86 -29.99 -21.09
C GLU A 90 -20.22 -30.63 -22.44
N VAL A 91 -19.22 -30.95 -23.27
CA VAL A 91 -19.41 -31.68 -24.53
C VAL A 91 -20.01 -33.06 -24.28
N ALA A 92 -19.53 -33.78 -23.27
CA ALA A 92 -20.09 -35.08 -22.88
C ALA A 92 -21.55 -34.96 -22.43
N ALA A 93 -21.90 -33.94 -21.64
CA ALA A 93 -23.27 -33.68 -21.20
C ALA A 93 -24.21 -33.40 -22.38
N VAL A 94 -23.78 -32.58 -23.35
CA VAL A 94 -24.54 -32.29 -24.57
C VAL A 94 -24.75 -33.56 -25.41
N LEU A 95 -23.72 -34.39 -25.55
CA LEU A 95 -23.81 -35.67 -26.28
C LEU A 95 -24.80 -36.64 -25.60
N SER A 96 -24.82 -36.72 -24.26
CA SER A 96 -25.79 -37.55 -23.53
C SER A 96 -27.24 -37.10 -23.75
N ILE A 97 -27.51 -35.78 -23.77
CA ILE A 97 -28.86 -35.27 -24.11
C ILE A 97 -29.26 -35.64 -25.54
N VAL A 98 -28.36 -35.50 -26.51
CA VAL A 98 -28.62 -35.85 -27.92
C VAL A 98 -28.96 -37.33 -28.07
N LEU A 99 -28.34 -38.19 -27.25
CA LEU A 99 -28.62 -39.62 -27.18
C LEU A 99 -29.87 -39.97 -26.35
N LEU A 100 -30.56 -38.97 -25.79
CA LEU A 100 -31.71 -39.11 -24.89
C LEU A 100 -31.40 -39.95 -23.63
N ASP A 101 -30.13 -40.04 -23.24
CA ASP A 101 -29.70 -40.69 -22.01
C ASP A 101 -29.68 -39.68 -20.85
N TYR A 102 -30.84 -39.56 -20.20
CA TYR A 102 -31.02 -38.65 -19.09
C TYR A 102 -30.28 -39.11 -17.82
N ALA A 103 -29.95 -40.40 -17.68
CA ALA A 103 -29.26 -40.92 -16.51
C ALA A 103 -27.78 -40.51 -16.54
N ASP A 104 -27.11 -40.67 -17.69
CA ASP A 104 -25.73 -40.25 -17.88
C ASP A 104 -25.61 -38.72 -17.84
N PHE A 105 -26.57 -37.98 -18.43
CA PHE A 105 -26.61 -36.52 -18.30
C PHE A 105 -26.69 -36.06 -16.84
N ALA A 106 -27.57 -36.68 -16.04
CA ALA A 106 -27.71 -36.33 -14.62
C ALA A 106 -26.41 -36.62 -13.83
N LEU A 107 -25.72 -37.71 -14.16
CA LEU A 107 -24.44 -38.06 -13.53
C LEU A 107 -23.33 -37.07 -13.88
N ILE A 108 -23.22 -36.66 -15.16
CA ILE A 108 -22.21 -35.68 -15.61
C ILE A 108 -22.48 -34.31 -14.97
N MET A 109 -23.74 -33.86 -14.94
CA MET A 109 -24.12 -32.61 -14.29
C MET A 109 -23.84 -32.61 -12.79
N PHE A 110 -24.10 -33.73 -12.12
CA PHE A 110 -23.76 -33.89 -10.71
C PHE A 110 -22.25 -33.78 -10.48
N LEU A 111 -21.45 -34.43 -11.33
CA LEU A 111 -19.98 -34.41 -11.22
C LEU A 111 -19.40 -33.01 -11.47
N LEU A 112 -19.96 -32.26 -12.44
CA LEU A 112 -19.61 -30.86 -12.69
C LEU A 112 -19.91 -29.97 -11.47
N LEU A 113 -21.10 -30.12 -10.89
CA LEU A 113 -21.50 -29.34 -9.72
C LEU A 113 -20.63 -29.67 -8.49
N LEU A 114 -20.29 -30.94 -8.30
CA LEU A 114 -19.38 -31.38 -7.25
C LEU A 114 -17.99 -30.78 -7.43
N ASN A 115 -17.44 -30.82 -8.65
CA ASN A 115 -16.14 -30.23 -8.97
C ASN A 115 -16.12 -28.71 -8.68
N ALA A 116 -17.15 -27.99 -9.14
CA ALA A 116 -17.26 -26.55 -8.91
C ALA A 116 -17.40 -26.20 -7.40
N CYS A 117 -18.12 -27.02 -6.62
CA CYS A 117 -18.19 -26.88 -5.17
C CYS A 117 -16.82 -27.08 -4.51
N ILE A 118 -16.08 -28.15 -4.87
CA ILE A 118 -14.73 -28.38 -4.32
C ILE A 118 -13.81 -27.22 -4.66
N GLY A 119 -13.77 -26.79 -5.93
CA GLY A 119 -12.93 -25.66 -6.37
C GLY A 119 -13.28 -24.36 -5.64
N TYR A 120 -14.57 -24.10 -5.38
CA TYR A 120 -14.99 -22.95 -4.58
C TYR A 120 -14.50 -23.02 -3.13
N PHE A 121 -14.59 -24.18 -2.48
CA PHE A 121 -14.10 -24.35 -1.12
C PHE A 121 -12.57 -24.25 -1.03
N GLU A 122 -11.84 -24.81 -2.00
CA GLU A 122 -10.39 -24.69 -2.09
C GLU A 122 -9.96 -23.23 -2.25
N GLU A 123 -10.60 -22.47 -3.14
CA GLU A 123 -10.25 -21.05 -3.31
C GLU A 123 -10.54 -20.23 -2.06
N VAL A 124 -11.74 -20.37 -1.46
CA VAL A 124 -12.08 -19.61 -0.25
C VAL A 124 -11.09 -19.90 0.86
N GLN A 125 -10.70 -21.17 1.04
CA GLN A 125 -9.74 -21.56 2.05
C GLN A 125 -8.32 -21.04 1.75
N ALA A 126 -7.91 -21.02 0.47
CA ALA A 126 -6.64 -20.43 0.06
C ALA A 126 -6.61 -18.91 0.27
N GLY A 127 -7.69 -18.22 -0.08
CA GLY A 127 -7.84 -16.77 0.08
C GLY A 127 -7.83 -16.33 1.54
N ASP A 128 -8.50 -17.09 2.43
CA ASP A 128 -8.54 -16.80 3.86
C ASP A 128 -7.15 -16.97 4.51
N ALA A 129 -6.40 -18.00 4.11
CA ALA A 129 -5.04 -18.22 4.63
C ALA A 129 -4.09 -17.09 4.23
N VAL A 130 -4.13 -16.64 2.98
CA VAL A 130 -3.31 -15.51 2.50
C VAL A 130 -3.72 -14.22 3.19
N SER A 131 -5.02 -13.95 3.34
CA SER A 131 -5.53 -12.74 4.00
C SER A 131 -5.15 -12.69 5.48
N ALA A 132 -5.20 -13.83 6.18
CA ALA A 132 -4.78 -13.93 7.58
C ALA A 132 -3.27 -13.71 7.76
N LEU A 133 -2.44 -14.20 6.82
CA LEU A 133 -1.01 -13.94 6.80
C LEU A 133 -0.72 -12.45 6.54
N MET A 134 -1.40 -11.84 5.57
CA MET A 134 -1.27 -10.42 5.27
C MET A 134 -1.71 -9.54 6.45
N GLY A 135 -2.78 -9.91 7.16
CA GLY A 135 -3.25 -9.19 8.33
C GLY A 135 -2.31 -9.27 9.54
N GLN A 136 -1.58 -10.37 9.72
CA GLN A 136 -0.56 -10.49 10.77
C GLN A 136 0.73 -9.74 10.46
N LEU A 137 0.98 -9.46 9.17
CA LEU A 137 2.13 -8.70 8.68
C LEU A 137 1.80 -7.23 8.45
N ALA A 138 0.59 -6.79 8.80
CA ALA A 138 0.17 -5.40 8.61
C ALA A 138 1.19 -4.48 9.29
N PRO A 139 1.90 -3.63 8.53
CA PRO A 139 2.95 -2.81 9.09
C PRO A 139 2.34 -1.83 10.10
N GLU A 140 2.96 -1.72 11.26
CA GLU A 140 2.65 -0.68 12.23
C GLU A 140 3.62 0.49 12.03
N ALA A 141 3.11 1.70 12.25
CA ALA A 141 3.83 2.94 12.10
C ALA A 141 3.82 3.74 13.40
N LYS A 142 4.99 4.23 13.81
CA LYS A 142 5.13 5.15 14.95
C LYS A 142 5.00 6.58 14.44
N VAL A 143 3.85 7.19 14.70
CA VAL A 143 3.55 8.57 14.29
C VAL A 143 3.65 9.52 15.46
N PHE A 144 3.99 10.77 15.17
CA PHE A 144 3.93 11.86 16.13
C PHE A 144 2.60 12.58 15.97
N ARG A 145 1.68 12.39 16.93
CA ARG A 145 0.35 13.00 16.93
C ARG A 145 -0.01 13.54 18.31
N ASP A 146 -0.59 14.74 18.35
CA ASP A 146 -0.89 15.49 19.59
C ASP A 146 0.33 15.72 20.51
N GLY A 147 1.52 15.85 19.92
CA GLY A 147 2.77 16.02 20.69
C GLY A 147 3.32 14.74 21.34
N GLU A 148 2.71 13.58 21.08
CA GLU A 148 3.15 12.28 21.60
C GLU A 148 3.42 11.29 20.46
N ILE A 149 4.31 10.32 20.72
CA ILE A 149 4.56 9.23 19.77
C ILE A 149 3.51 8.15 20.01
N LYS A 150 2.67 7.90 19.01
CA LYS A 150 1.64 6.85 19.03
C LYS A 150 1.98 5.77 18.01
N ASN A 151 1.73 4.52 18.36
CA ASN A 151 1.83 3.40 17.42
C ASN A 151 0.47 3.18 16.79
N ILE A 152 0.39 3.27 15.46
CA ILE A 152 -0.86 3.10 14.72
C ILE A 152 -0.67 2.10 13.58
N PRO A 153 -1.74 1.42 13.15
CA PRO A 153 -1.74 0.67 11.90
C PRO A 153 -1.37 1.55 10.69
N ALA A 154 -0.52 1.07 9.78
CA ALA A 154 -0.04 1.84 8.62
C ALA A 154 -1.14 2.26 7.63
N ASP A 155 -2.27 1.56 7.63
CA ASP A 155 -3.49 1.86 6.89
C ASP A 155 -4.20 3.14 7.38
N LEU A 156 -3.89 3.61 8.58
CA LEU A 156 -4.39 4.88 9.14
C LEU A 156 -3.43 6.06 8.93
N LEU A 157 -2.34 5.86 8.19
CA LEU A 157 -1.43 6.94 7.82
C LEU A 157 -2.09 7.87 6.81
N VAL A 158 -1.83 9.16 6.97
CA VAL A 158 -2.35 10.20 6.08
C VAL A 158 -1.22 11.10 5.57
N PRO A 159 -1.37 11.72 4.38
CA PRO A 159 -0.40 12.68 3.89
C PRO A 159 -0.16 13.82 4.89
N GLY A 160 1.11 14.02 5.27
CA GLY A 160 1.52 15.02 6.25
C GLY A 160 1.75 14.48 7.67
N ASP A 161 1.52 13.18 7.93
CA ASP A 161 1.98 12.55 9.17
C ASP A 161 3.51 12.63 9.31
N VAL A 162 3.98 12.82 10.54
CA VAL A 162 5.39 12.75 10.89
C VAL A 162 5.65 11.41 11.55
N LEU A 163 6.54 10.61 10.97
CA LEU A 163 6.86 9.27 11.44
C LEU A 163 8.23 9.23 12.11
N ARG A 164 8.36 8.38 13.12
CA ARG A 164 9.64 8.01 13.71
C ARG A 164 10.08 6.64 13.20
N VAL A 165 11.07 6.66 12.33
CA VAL A 165 11.71 5.45 11.78
C VAL A 165 12.92 5.07 12.62
N ARG A 166 13.08 3.80 12.96
CA ARG A 166 14.26 3.24 13.62
C ARG A 166 14.90 2.16 12.75
N LEU A 167 16.13 1.77 13.11
CA LEU A 167 16.81 0.65 12.48
C LEU A 167 15.96 -0.63 12.61
N GLY A 168 15.67 -1.26 11.47
CA GLY A 168 14.85 -2.47 11.40
C GLY A 168 13.35 -2.23 11.21
N ASP A 169 12.89 -0.98 11.26
CA ASP A 169 11.51 -0.64 10.90
C ASP A 169 11.34 -0.72 9.37
N VAL A 170 10.19 -1.21 8.91
CA VAL A 170 9.79 -1.17 7.50
C VAL A 170 9.20 0.20 7.18
N ILE A 171 9.52 0.77 6.02
CA ILE A 171 8.94 2.04 5.58
C ILE A 171 7.46 1.82 5.20
N PRO A 172 6.49 2.42 5.89
CA PRO A 172 5.07 2.10 5.71
C PRO A 172 4.41 2.88 4.55
N ALA A 173 5.05 3.94 4.08
CA ALA A 173 4.60 4.81 2.99
C ALA A 173 5.79 5.64 2.46
N ASP A 174 5.64 6.20 1.26
CA ASP A 174 6.59 7.16 0.71
C ASP A 174 6.78 8.34 1.69
N LEU A 175 8.02 8.58 2.11
CA LEU A 175 8.36 9.53 3.14
C LEU A 175 9.49 10.48 2.72
N LYS A 176 9.60 11.59 3.44
CA LYS A 176 10.71 12.52 3.32
C LYS A 176 11.41 12.68 4.65
N PHE A 177 12.71 12.45 4.69
CA PHE A 177 13.48 12.50 5.93
C PHE A 177 13.55 13.94 6.46
N LEU A 178 13.03 14.16 7.67
CA LEU A 178 12.91 15.48 8.29
C LEU A 178 14.16 15.91 9.06
N GLU A 179 14.69 15.01 9.88
CA GLU A 179 15.85 15.26 10.75
C GLU A 179 16.40 13.92 11.26
N GLY A 180 17.68 13.90 11.63
CA GLY A 180 18.35 12.74 12.21
C GLY A 180 19.64 12.35 11.50
N ASP A 181 20.25 11.26 11.97
CA ASP A 181 21.44 10.69 11.36
C ASP A 181 21.12 10.07 10.00
N SER A 182 22.11 10.01 9.09
CA SER A 182 21.95 9.34 7.82
C SER A 182 21.63 7.85 8.02
N VAL A 183 20.55 7.39 7.40
CA VAL A 183 20.09 6.00 7.46
C VAL A 183 20.40 5.27 6.16
N LYS A 184 20.58 3.96 6.24
CA LYS A 184 20.69 3.10 5.06
C LYS A 184 19.35 2.42 4.82
N VAL A 185 18.77 2.68 3.65
CA VAL A 185 17.48 2.10 3.23
C VAL A 185 17.75 1.01 2.20
N ASP A 186 17.20 -0.17 2.42
CA ASP A 186 17.23 -1.27 1.48
C ASP A 186 16.06 -1.13 0.50
N GLN A 187 16.37 -0.90 -0.77
CA GLN A 187 15.37 -0.73 -1.83
C GLN A 187 15.29 -1.96 -2.75
N SER A 188 15.96 -3.07 -2.40
CA SER A 188 16.06 -4.27 -3.24
C SER A 188 14.71 -4.86 -3.65
N SER A 189 13.69 -4.73 -2.80
CA SER A 189 12.35 -5.22 -3.08
C SER A 189 11.63 -4.42 -4.18
N LEU A 190 11.97 -3.14 -4.37
CA LEU A 190 11.31 -2.26 -5.34
C LEU A 190 12.17 -2.00 -6.58
N THR A 191 13.47 -1.78 -6.40
CA THR A 191 14.40 -1.42 -7.49
C THR A 191 15.19 -2.60 -8.02
N GLY A 192 15.28 -3.70 -7.25
CA GLY A 192 16.14 -4.84 -7.54
C GLY A 192 17.63 -4.60 -7.24
N GLU A 193 18.01 -3.42 -6.74
CA GLU A 193 19.38 -3.12 -6.36
C GLU A 193 19.70 -3.69 -4.98
N SER A 194 20.71 -4.55 -4.89
CA SER A 194 21.03 -5.26 -3.63
C SER A 194 21.83 -4.43 -2.62
N LEU A 195 22.32 -3.25 -3.01
CA LEU A 195 23.12 -2.40 -2.13
C LEU A 195 22.21 -1.33 -1.49
N PRO A 196 22.20 -1.21 -0.16
CA PRO A 196 21.37 -0.21 0.50
C PRO A 196 21.90 1.20 0.21
N VAL A 197 20.95 2.12 -0.01
CA VAL A 197 21.23 3.52 -0.34
C VAL A 197 21.23 4.34 0.94
N THR A 198 22.21 5.23 1.09
CA THR A 198 22.26 6.14 2.25
C THR A 198 21.34 7.34 1.98
N LYS A 199 20.43 7.62 2.90
CA LYS A 199 19.46 8.72 2.86
C LYS A 199 19.69 9.66 4.04
N SER A 200 19.61 10.96 3.77
CA SER A 200 19.81 12.03 4.76
C SER A 200 18.62 13.00 4.77
N GLU A 201 18.67 14.04 5.62
CA GLU A 201 17.62 15.07 5.69
C GLU A 201 17.31 15.65 4.30
N GLY A 202 16.01 15.71 3.97
CA GLY A 202 15.51 16.19 2.69
C GLY A 202 15.49 15.15 1.57
N ASP A 203 16.05 13.96 1.77
CA ASP A 203 15.92 12.86 0.81
C ASP A 203 14.56 12.15 0.96
N GLU A 204 14.12 11.50 -0.11
CA GLU A 204 12.94 10.63 -0.10
C GLU A 204 13.31 9.18 0.26
N GLY A 205 12.41 8.52 0.99
CA GLY A 205 12.49 7.11 1.35
C GLY A 205 11.23 6.37 0.96
N TYR A 206 11.41 5.16 0.45
CA TYR A 206 10.41 4.17 0.09
C TYR A 206 11.07 2.79 0.24
#